data_AF-A0A9E6CD62-F1
#
_entry.id   AF-A0A9E6CD62-F1
#
_cell.length_a   1.000
_cell.length_b   1.000
_cell.length_c   1.000
_cell.angle_alpha   90.00
_cell.angle_beta   90.00
_cell.angle_gamma   90.00
#
_symmetry.space_group_name_H-M   'P 1'
#
loop_
_entity.id
_entity.type
_entity.pdbx_description
1 polymer ?
#
loop_
_entity_poly.entity_id
_entity_poly.type
_entity_poly.pdbx_seq_one_letter_code
_entity_poly.pdbx_strand_id
1 'polypeptide(L)'
;METSEYDIITVLGATAGGKTSLAAHIAYEFDGEIISADSRQVYRGMDIGTGKDLSDYVVNGKEIPYHLIDIADAGEKYNVFEYQKDFLNAYEDIKARKKLPVLCGGTGMYIDAVLRGYKLINVPHDENLKKELEIKSDKELINILKQNKELHNRSDTSNRKRLIRAVEIALYYRKNKDIDFSYPKINSLNIQVVFDRNSRRKRITKRLKERMQNGMTEEVERLIERGVPAETLKY
;
A
#
# COMPACT_ATOMS: atom_id res chain seq x y z
N MET A 1 10.37 17.99 -26.61
CA MET A 1 10.58 17.58 -25.21
C MET A 1 10.83 16.10 -25.24
N GLU A 2 12.02 15.64 -24.87
CA GLU A 2 12.31 14.20 -24.80
C GLU A 2 11.32 13.57 -23.82
N THR A 3 10.49 12.66 -24.33
CA THR A 3 9.62 11.85 -23.50
C THR A 3 10.50 10.92 -22.69
N SER A 4 10.55 11.14 -21.37
CA SER A 4 11.20 10.23 -20.43
C SER A 4 10.69 8.80 -20.67
N GLU A 5 11.61 7.84 -20.74
CA GLU A 5 11.29 6.40 -20.88
C GLU A 5 10.44 5.89 -19.71
N TYR A 6 10.58 6.55 -18.54
CA TYR A 6 9.90 6.18 -17.31
C TYR A 6 8.91 7.26 -16.87
N ASP A 7 7.77 6.80 -16.40
CA ASP A 7 6.69 7.60 -15.85
C ASP A 7 6.85 7.90 -14.36
N ILE A 8 7.60 7.04 -13.66
CA ILE A 8 7.82 7.04 -12.21
C ILE A 8 9.15 6.35 -11.89
N ILE A 9 9.77 6.74 -10.77
CA ILE A 9 10.88 5.99 -10.17
C ILE A 9 10.36 5.29 -8.91
N THR A 10 10.57 3.98 -8.78
CA THR A 10 10.21 3.22 -7.59
C THR A 10 11.45 2.84 -6.79
N VAL A 11 11.57 3.36 -5.58
CA VAL A 11 12.60 2.98 -4.61
C VAL A 11 12.03 2.01 -3.59
N LEU A 12 12.48 0.76 -3.66
CA LEU A 12 11.96 -0.33 -2.83
C LEU A 12 13.07 -1.02 -2.02
N GLY A 13 12.69 -1.64 -0.91
CA GLY A 13 13.63 -2.36 -0.07
C GLY A 13 13.08 -2.67 1.31
N ALA A 14 13.87 -3.41 2.10
CA ALA A 14 13.50 -3.73 3.46
C ALA A 14 13.52 -2.50 4.39
N THR A 15 12.77 -2.55 5.49
CA THR A 15 12.85 -1.57 6.57
C THR A 15 14.28 -1.42 7.09
N ALA A 16 14.62 -0.20 7.51
CA ALA A 16 15.97 0.21 7.91
C ALA A 16 17.03 0.15 6.78
N GLY A 17 16.61 -0.02 5.53
CA GLY A 17 17.46 -0.05 4.35
C GLY A 17 17.72 1.30 3.70
N GLY A 18 17.44 2.45 4.33
CA GLY A 18 17.78 3.78 3.76
C GLY A 18 17.01 4.20 2.51
N LYS A 19 15.95 3.47 2.14
CA LYS A 19 15.11 3.72 0.97
C LYS A 19 14.47 5.12 0.96
N THR A 20 13.97 5.62 2.10
CA THR A 20 13.37 6.96 2.21
C THR A 20 14.39 8.05 1.87
N SER A 21 15.57 7.99 2.48
CA SER A 21 16.65 8.94 2.19
C SER A 21 17.06 8.92 0.72
N LEU A 22 17.21 7.74 0.10
CA LEU A 22 17.50 7.65 -1.34
C LEU A 22 16.39 8.26 -2.19
N ALA A 23 15.12 7.96 -1.89
CA ALA A 23 13.98 8.52 -2.61
C ALA A 23 13.91 10.05 -2.48
N ALA A 24 14.21 10.60 -1.30
CA ALA A 24 14.24 12.04 -1.06
C ALA A 24 15.35 12.73 -1.86
N HIS A 25 16.53 12.12 -1.95
CA HIS A 25 17.60 12.66 -2.78
C HIS A 25 17.25 12.61 -4.28
N ILE A 26 16.62 11.53 -4.76
CA ILE A 26 16.14 11.45 -6.14
C ILE A 26 15.10 12.57 -6.41
N ALA A 27 14.11 12.72 -5.53
CA ALA A 27 13.12 13.78 -5.66
C ALA A 27 13.75 15.19 -5.59
N TYR A 28 14.76 15.39 -4.75
CA TYR A 28 15.50 16.65 -4.68
C TYR A 28 16.20 16.98 -6.00
N GLU A 29 16.97 16.03 -6.56
CA GLU A 29 17.78 16.24 -7.76
C GLU A 29 16.93 16.41 -9.04
N PHE A 30 15.77 15.77 -9.11
CA PHE A 30 14.92 15.74 -10.31
C PHE A 30 13.60 16.54 -10.17
N ASP A 31 13.53 17.45 -9.20
CA ASP A 31 12.32 18.24 -8.85
C ASP A 31 11.05 17.37 -8.75
N GLY A 32 11.19 16.24 -8.07
CA GLY A 32 10.15 15.24 -7.85
C GLY A 32 9.45 15.37 -6.51
N GLU A 33 8.47 14.48 -6.32
CA GLU A 33 7.71 14.33 -5.08
C GLU A 33 7.52 12.86 -4.76
N ILE A 34 7.43 12.53 -3.47
CA ILE A 34 7.40 11.15 -3.00
C ILE A 34 5.96 10.69 -2.79
N ILE A 35 5.61 9.50 -3.28
CA ILE A 35 4.38 8.80 -2.89
C ILE A 35 4.79 7.64 -1.98
N SER A 36 4.29 7.61 -0.75
CA SER A 36 4.62 6.54 0.20
C SER A 36 3.87 5.25 -0.14
N ALA A 37 4.60 4.14 -0.28
CA ALA A 37 4.08 2.78 -0.39
C ALA A 37 4.31 1.98 0.91
N ASP A 38 3.93 2.58 2.04
CA ASP A 38 3.99 1.97 3.36
C ASP A 38 2.60 1.91 4.00
N SER A 39 2.06 0.70 4.16
CA SER A 39 0.72 0.46 4.75
C SER A 39 0.56 0.92 6.20
N ARG A 40 1.64 1.36 6.87
CA ARG A 40 1.57 1.86 8.25
C ARG A 40 1.75 3.36 8.35
N GLN A 41 2.46 3.99 7.42
CA GLN A 41 2.64 5.44 7.42
C GLN A 41 1.38 6.22 7.01
N VAL A 42 0.37 5.53 6.44
CA VAL A 42 -0.92 6.14 6.10
C VAL A 42 -1.69 6.68 7.30
N TYR A 43 -1.42 6.18 8.53
CA TYR A 43 -2.24 6.45 9.71
C TYR A 43 -1.75 7.64 10.54
N ARG A 44 -2.67 8.56 10.86
CA ARG A 44 -2.44 9.73 11.71
C ARG A 44 -2.08 9.36 13.14
N GLY A 45 -1.07 10.05 13.67
CA GLY A 45 -0.61 9.86 15.05
C GLY A 45 0.11 8.53 15.33
N MET A 46 0.40 7.76 14.28
CA MET A 46 1.25 6.56 14.33
C MET A 46 2.59 6.89 13.66
N ASP A 47 3.47 7.64 14.32
CA ASP A 47 4.67 8.23 13.73
C ASP A 47 5.94 7.45 14.08
N ILE A 48 6.16 7.22 15.37
CA ILE A 48 7.38 6.62 15.92
C ILE A 48 7.39 5.12 15.63
N GLY A 49 6.32 4.42 15.99
CA GLY A 49 6.21 2.97 15.85
C GLY A 49 6.25 2.53 14.39
N THR A 50 5.61 3.28 13.50
CA THR A 50 5.57 2.99 12.06
C THR A 50 6.84 3.46 11.36
N GLY A 51 7.56 4.42 11.93
CA GLY A 51 8.80 4.90 11.37
C GLY A 51 8.60 5.84 10.21
N LYS A 52 7.78 6.86 10.39
CA LYS A 52 7.63 7.92 9.38
C LYS A 52 8.92 8.69 9.14
N ASP A 53 9.84 8.67 10.12
CA ASP A 53 11.21 9.23 10.04
C ASP A 53 11.21 10.53 9.20
N LEU A 54 10.31 11.49 9.50
CA LEU A 54 9.97 12.62 8.61
C LEU A 54 11.18 13.50 8.25
N SER A 55 12.21 13.50 9.10
CA SER A 55 13.49 14.15 8.82
C SER A 55 14.20 13.61 7.57
N ASP A 56 13.95 12.35 7.18
CA ASP A 56 14.53 11.75 5.98
C ASP A 56 14.01 12.40 4.68
N TYR A 57 12.94 13.21 4.75
CA TYR A 57 12.39 13.99 3.63
C TYR A 57 13.02 15.37 3.50
N VAL A 58 14.02 15.73 4.32
CA VAL A 58 14.75 16.99 4.20
C VAL A 58 16.11 16.73 3.56
N VAL A 59 16.36 17.33 2.40
CA VAL A 59 17.62 17.20 1.64
C VAL A 59 18.20 18.60 1.43
N ASN A 60 19.43 18.83 1.88
CA ASN A 60 20.11 20.12 1.77
C ASN A 60 19.28 21.32 2.31
N GLY A 61 18.51 21.08 3.38
CA GLY A 61 17.63 22.10 3.98
C GLY A 61 16.31 22.34 3.24
N LYS A 62 16.05 21.65 2.12
CA LYS A 62 14.78 21.67 1.39
C LYS A 62 13.91 20.50 1.84
N GLU A 63 12.68 20.78 2.23
CA GLU A 63 11.66 19.76 2.48
C GLU A 63 11.13 19.23 1.14
N ILE A 64 11.16 17.91 0.99
CA ILE A 64 10.66 17.20 -0.18
C ILE A 64 9.18 16.86 0.03
N PRO A 65 8.27 17.30 -0.85
CA PRO A 65 6.86 16.96 -0.72
C PRO A 65 6.65 15.44 -0.77
N TYR A 66 5.77 14.96 0.10
CA TYR A 66 5.37 13.57 0.15
C TYR A 66 3.85 13.42 0.22
N HIS A 67 3.37 12.27 -0.23
CA HIS A 67 1.96 11.92 -0.36
C HIS A 67 1.68 10.57 0.31
N LEU A 68 0.43 10.34 0.67
CA LEU A 68 -0.07 9.11 1.32
C LEU A 68 0.57 8.80 2.68
N ILE A 69 0.96 9.84 3.40
CA ILE A 69 1.31 9.80 4.81
C ILE A 69 0.24 10.61 5.53
N ASP A 70 -0.23 10.14 6.69
CA ASP A 70 -1.25 10.84 7.49
C ASP A 70 -2.57 11.11 6.74
N ILE A 71 -3.02 10.14 5.95
CA ILE A 71 -4.25 10.22 5.14
C ILE A 71 -5.45 9.50 5.76
N ALA A 72 -5.24 8.56 6.68
CA ALA A 72 -6.29 7.81 7.38
C ALA A 72 -6.12 7.95 8.91
N ASP A 73 -7.20 7.83 9.68
CA ASP A 73 -7.10 7.85 11.14
C ASP A 73 -6.70 6.49 11.70
N ALA A 74 -5.93 6.50 12.79
CA ALA A 74 -5.54 5.25 13.46
C ALA A 74 -6.77 4.45 13.90
N GLY A 75 -6.80 3.16 13.55
CA GLY A 75 -7.94 2.26 13.81
C GLY A 75 -8.93 2.16 12.66
N GLU A 76 -8.85 3.04 11.66
CA GLU A 76 -9.61 2.90 10.43
C GLU A 76 -9.09 1.76 9.57
N LYS A 77 -9.97 1.19 8.73
CA LYS A 77 -9.57 0.17 7.76
C LYS A 77 -9.05 0.84 6.50
N TYR A 78 -7.74 0.75 6.28
CA TYR A 78 -7.12 1.15 5.02
C TYR A 78 -6.63 -0.08 4.24
N ASN A 79 -7.08 -0.23 3.00
CA ASN A 79 -6.83 -1.43 2.20
C ASN A 79 -6.17 -1.10 0.85
N VAL A 80 -5.77 -2.13 0.09
CA VAL A 80 -5.05 -1.95 -1.18
C VAL A 80 -5.88 -1.24 -2.27
N PHE A 81 -7.21 -1.32 -2.22
CA PHE A 81 -8.08 -0.59 -3.14
C PHE A 81 -8.05 0.91 -2.83
N GLU A 82 -8.23 1.30 -1.56
CA GLU A 82 -8.12 2.70 -1.15
C GLU A 82 -6.74 3.26 -1.51
N TYR A 83 -5.68 2.49 -1.23
CA TYR A 83 -4.32 2.85 -1.62
C TYR A 83 -4.16 3.08 -3.13
N GLN A 84 -4.67 2.18 -3.97
CA GLN A 84 -4.53 2.30 -5.42
C GLN A 84 -5.25 3.55 -5.94
N LYS A 85 -6.43 3.86 -5.39
CA LYS A 85 -7.19 5.07 -5.72
C LYS A 85 -6.44 6.33 -5.32
N ASP A 86 -5.95 6.40 -4.08
CA ASP A 86 -5.26 7.59 -3.57
C ASP A 86 -3.89 7.77 -4.24
N PHE A 87 -3.21 6.67 -4.56
CA PHE A 87 -2.01 6.68 -5.39
C PHE A 87 -2.26 7.32 -6.75
N LEU A 88 -3.33 6.95 -7.45
CA LEU A 88 -3.64 7.54 -8.76
C LEU A 88 -3.89 9.04 -8.65
N ASN A 89 -4.64 9.47 -7.64
CA ASN A 89 -4.91 10.89 -7.41
C ASN A 89 -3.61 11.68 -7.20
N ALA A 90 -2.71 11.19 -6.33
CA ALA A 90 -1.43 11.82 -6.08
C ALA A 90 -0.51 11.79 -7.31
N TYR A 91 -0.46 10.65 -8.01
CA TYR A 91 0.34 10.46 -9.22
C TYR A 91 -0.06 11.43 -10.33
N GLU A 92 -1.36 11.53 -10.63
CA GLU A 92 -1.87 12.44 -11.67
C GLU A 92 -1.66 13.90 -11.29
N ASP A 93 -1.83 14.28 -10.02
CA ASP A 93 -1.55 15.64 -9.55
C ASP A 93 -0.07 16.03 -9.74
N ILE A 94 0.86 15.15 -9.34
CA ILE A 94 2.31 15.37 -9.52
C ILE A 94 2.65 15.52 -11.00
N LYS A 95 2.11 14.64 -11.86
CA LYS A 95 2.33 14.68 -13.32
C LYS A 95 1.74 15.93 -13.96
N ALA A 96 0.54 16.37 -13.54
CA ALA A 96 -0.09 17.60 -14.01
C ALA A 96 0.75 18.84 -13.69
N ARG A 97 1.44 18.82 -12.54
CA ARG A 97 2.42 19.85 -12.14
C ARG A 97 3.80 19.69 -12.81
N LYS A 98 3.94 18.76 -13.75
CA LYS A 98 5.17 18.44 -14.51
C LYS A 98 6.36 18.04 -13.61
N LYS A 99 6.08 17.46 -12.44
CA LYS A 99 7.10 16.95 -11.52
C LYS A 99 7.29 15.45 -11.70
N LEU A 100 8.42 14.94 -11.20
CA LEU A 100 8.72 13.51 -11.21
C LEU A 100 8.04 12.80 -10.02
N PRO A 101 7.14 11.83 -10.24
CA PRO A 101 6.67 10.97 -9.17
C PRO A 101 7.77 10.00 -8.74
N VAL A 102 7.96 9.86 -7.42
CA VAL A 102 8.88 8.89 -6.81
C VAL A 102 8.12 8.01 -5.83
N LEU A 103 7.88 6.76 -6.19
CA LEU A 103 7.24 5.79 -5.29
C LEU A 103 8.28 5.24 -4.30
N CYS A 104 8.07 5.40 -3.00
CA CYS A 104 9.00 4.91 -1.98
C CYS A 104 8.29 4.03 -0.96
N GLY A 105 8.76 2.79 -0.75
CA GLY A 105 8.18 1.97 0.31
C GLY A 105 8.67 0.54 0.39
N GLY A 106 7.98 -0.23 1.23
CA GLY A 106 8.29 -1.64 1.50
C GLY A 106 7.08 -2.56 1.45
N THR A 107 5.86 -2.03 1.25
CA THR A 107 4.65 -2.83 1.17
C THR A 107 4.54 -3.42 -0.24
N GLY A 108 5.05 -4.63 -0.43
CA GLY A 108 5.10 -5.29 -1.74
C GLY A 108 3.74 -5.31 -2.46
N MET A 109 2.65 -5.57 -1.74
CA MET A 109 1.29 -5.58 -2.31
C MET A 109 0.87 -4.20 -2.86
N TYR A 110 1.25 -3.10 -2.21
CA TYR A 110 0.92 -1.74 -2.65
C TYR A 110 1.69 -1.38 -3.92
N ILE A 111 3.00 -1.65 -3.93
CA ILE A 111 3.85 -1.42 -5.10
C ILE A 111 3.36 -2.27 -6.28
N ASP A 112 3.10 -3.55 -6.05
CA ASP A 112 2.63 -4.47 -7.08
C ASP A 112 1.25 -4.05 -7.63
N ALA A 113 0.33 -3.63 -6.74
CA ALA A 113 -1.01 -3.14 -7.09
C ALA A 113 -0.98 -2.00 -8.13
N VAL A 114 -0.10 -1.02 -7.93
CA VAL A 114 -0.05 0.19 -8.76
C VAL A 114 0.81 0.00 -10.00
N LEU A 115 1.93 -0.74 -9.92
CA LEU A 115 2.83 -0.91 -11.06
C LEU A 115 2.33 -1.95 -12.07
N ARG A 116 1.63 -2.99 -11.62
CA ARG A 116 1.01 -3.98 -12.53
C ARG A 116 -0.38 -3.57 -13.00
N GLY A 117 -0.93 -2.48 -12.46
CA GLY A 117 -2.26 -2.00 -12.78
C GLY A 117 -3.34 -3.05 -12.52
N TYR A 118 -3.32 -3.67 -11.33
CA TYR A 118 -4.37 -4.63 -10.98
C TYR A 118 -5.72 -3.94 -11.02
N LYS A 119 -6.71 -4.61 -11.61
CA LYS A 119 -8.11 -4.19 -11.54
C LYS A 119 -8.64 -4.51 -10.15
N LEU A 120 -8.38 -3.61 -9.20
CA LEU A 120 -8.96 -3.68 -7.87
C LEU A 120 -10.27 -2.90 -7.92
N ILE A 121 -11.38 -3.59 -7.75
CA ILE A 121 -12.69 -2.95 -7.62
C ILE A 121 -13.13 -3.10 -6.19
N ASN A 122 -13.68 -2.03 -5.63
CA ASN A 122 -14.49 -2.13 -4.44
C ASN A 122 -15.81 -2.82 -4.78
N VAL A 123 -15.82 -4.15 -4.68
CA VAL A 123 -17.04 -4.93 -4.77
C VAL A 123 -17.80 -4.74 -3.44
N PRO A 124 -18.99 -4.14 -3.44
CA PRO A 124 -19.76 -3.95 -2.22
C PRO A 124 -20.00 -5.28 -1.51
N HIS A 125 -20.06 -5.26 -0.18
CA HIS A 125 -20.52 -6.41 0.57
C HIS A 125 -22.04 -6.53 0.42
N ASP A 126 -22.49 -7.63 -0.20
CA ASP A 126 -23.90 -7.98 -0.31
C ASP A 126 -24.20 -9.07 0.72
N GLU A 127 -24.74 -8.67 1.87
CA GLU A 127 -25.02 -9.60 2.97
C GLU A 127 -26.08 -10.65 2.61
N ASN A 128 -26.96 -10.39 1.65
CA ASN A 128 -27.93 -11.38 1.19
C ASN A 128 -27.24 -12.43 0.32
N LEU A 129 -26.46 -11.99 -0.67
CA LEU A 129 -25.66 -12.89 -1.51
C LEU A 129 -24.71 -13.73 -0.65
N LYS A 130 -24.05 -13.12 0.33
CA LYS A 130 -23.16 -13.83 1.24
C LYS A 130 -23.87 -14.96 1.99
N LYS A 131 -25.05 -14.70 2.57
CA LYS A 131 -25.86 -15.73 3.24
C LYS A 131 -26.26 -16.86 2.28
N GLU A 132 -26.60 -16.53 1.04
CA GLU A 132 -26.89 -17.52 0.00
C GLU A 132 -25.68 -18.37 -0.41
N LEU A 133 -24.47 -17.79 -0.37
CA LEU A 133 -23.23 -18.51 -0.64
C LEU A 133 -22.77 -19.34 0.57
N GLU A 134 -23.03 -18.89 1.79
CA GLU A 134 -22.66 -19.57 3.03
C GLU A 134 -23.36 -20.92 3.22
N ILE A 135 -24.54 -21.11 2.64
CA ILE A 135 -25.26 -22.40 2.66
C ILE A 135 -24.75 -23.41 1.62
N LYS A 136 -23.94 -22.98 0.64
CA LYS A 136 -23.42 -23.86 -0.43
C LYS A 136 -22.20 -24.65 0.02
N SER A 137 -22.01 -25.83 -0.53
CA SER A 137 -20.77 -26.60 -0.36
C SER A 137 -19.59 -25.93 -1.06
N ASP A 138 -18.37 -26.17 -0.58
CA ASP A 138 -17.15 -25.65 -1.23
C ASP A 138 -17.05 -26.11 -2.70
N LYS A 139 -17.54 -27.32 -3.01
CA LYS A 139 -17.57 -27.85 -4.38
C LYS A 139 -18.49 -27.04 -5.29
N GLU A 140 -19.66 -26.65 -4.80
CA GLU A 140 -20.58 -25.77 -5.54
C GLU A 140 -19.98 -24.38 -5.74
N LEU A 141 -19.39 -23.80 -4.69
CA LEU A 141 -18.75 -22.48 -4.77
C LEU A 141 -17.58 -22.48 -5.77
N ILE A 142 -16.74 -23.52 -5.78
CA ILE A 142 -15.65 -23.66 -6.75
C ILE A 142 -16.21 -23.77 -8.18
N ASN A 143 -17.31 -24.50 -8.38
CA ASN A 143 -17.94 -24.61 -9.70
C ASN A 143 -18.50 -23.26 -10.17
N ILE A 144 -19.16 -22.51 -9.29
CA ILE A 144 -19.62 -21.14 -9.59
C ILE A 144 -18.42 -20.27 -9.95
N LEU A 145 -17.34 -20.32 -9.16
CA LEU A 145 -16.16 -19.50 -9.40
C LEU A 145 -15.53 -19.80 -10.77
N LYS A 146 -15.35 -21.08 -11.12
CA LYS A 146 -14.80 -21.52 -12.41
C LYS A 146 -15.61 -21.07 -13.62
N GLN A 147 -16.93 -20.92 -13.48
CA GLN A 147 -17.80 -20.44 -14.56
C GLN A 147 -17.68 -18.93 -14.80
N ASN A 148 -17.17 -18.18 -13.83
CA ASN A 148 -17.16 -16.71 -13.88
C ASN A 148 -15.74 -16.12 -13.88
N LYS A 149 -14.70 -16.92 -13.58
CA LYS A 149 -13.31 -16.48 -13.50
C LYS A 149 -12.34 -17.64 -13.80
N GLU A 150 -11.26 -17.36 -14.52
CA GLU A 150 -10.14 -18.29 -14.63
C GLU A 150 -9.38 -18.39 -13.30
N LEU A 151 -9.23 -19.62 -12.81
CA LEU A 151 -8.46 -19.91 -11.60
C LEU A 151 -6.98 -20.05 -11.95
N HIS A 152 -6.22 -18.97 -11.81
CA HIS A 152 -4.77 -19.00 -12.05
C HIS A 152 -3.97 -19.62 -10.90
N ASN A 153 -4.55 -19.71 -9.69
CA ASN A 153 -3.91 -20.28 -8.50
C ASN A 153 -4.93 -20.82 -7.49
N ARG A 154 -4.46 -21.25 -6.31
CA ARG A 154 -5.29 -21.77 -5.20
C ARG A 154 -5.62 -20.73 -4.12
N SER A 155 -5.22 -19.46 -4.26
CA SER A 155 -5.43 -18.47 -3.19
C SER A 155 -6.90 -18.21 -2.92
N ASP A 156 -7.70 -18.14 -3.99
CA ASP A 156 -9.14 -17.91 -3.92
C ASP A 156 -9.88 -19.09 -3.26
N THR A 157 -9.33 -20.30 -3.34
CA THR A 157 -9.90 -21.51 -2.77
C THR A 157 -9.21 -21.94 -1.47
N SER A 158 -8.34 -21.11 -0.89
CA SER A 158 -7.49 -21.53 0.24
C SER A 158 -8.26 -21.68 1.56
N ASN A 159 -9.36 -20.94 1.71
CA ASN A 159 -10.28 -21.07 2.83
C ASN A 159 -11.68 -20.62 2.42
N ARG A 160 -12.69 -21.04 3.18
CA ARG A 160 -14.11 -20.79 2.87
C ARG A 160 -14.46 -19.31 2.76
N LYS A 161 -13.93 -18.45 3.64
CA LYS A 161 -14.18 -17.00 3.59
C LYS A 161 -13.63 -16.38 2.30
N ARG A 162 -12.43 -16.76 1.89
CA ARG A 162 -11.83 -16.34 0.61
C ARG A 162 -12.60 -16.87 -0.59
N LEU A 163 -13.07 -18.12 -0.53
CA LEU A 163 -13.84 -18.73 -1.61
C LEU A 163 -15.18 -18.01 -1.83
N ILE A 164 -15.92 -17.75 -0.76
CA ILE A 164 -17.17 -16.98 -0.81
C ILE A 164 -16.89 -15.60 -1.40
N ARG A 165 -15.88 -14.88 -0.89
CA ARG A 165 -15.53 -13.55 -1.39
C ARG A 165 -15.11 -13.57 -2.87
N ALA A 166 -14.36 -14.58 -3.30
CA ALA A 166 -13.97 -14.73 -4.70
C ALA A 166 -15.19 -14.94 -5.61
N VAL A 167 -16.19 -15.70 -5.15
CA VAL A 167 -17.45 -15.88 -5.88
C VAL A 167 -18.25 -14.58 -5.93
N GLU A 168 -18.40 -13.85 -4.83
CA GLU A 168 -19.06 -12.53 -4.81
C GLU A 168 -18.43 -11.59 -5.85
N ILE A 169 -17.10 -11.51 -5.84
CA ILE A 169 -16.34 -10.67 -6.78
C ILE A 169 -16.61 -11.10 -8.22
N ALA A 170 -16.52 -12.40 -8.53
CA ALA A 170 -16.71 -12.90 -9.89
C ALA A 170 -18.13 -12.66 -10.42
N LEU A 171 -19.15 -12.81 -9.58
CA LEU A 171 -20.54 -12.51 -9.93
C LEU A 171 -20.75 -11.01 -10.15
N TYR A 172 -20.14 -10.16 -9.32
CA TYR A 172 -20.19 -8.71 -9.49
C TYR A 172 -19.59 -8.27 -10.83
N TYR A 173 -18.42 -8.79 -11.19
CA TYR A 173 -17.79 -8.53 -12.50
C TYR A 173 -18.70 -8.92 -13.67
N ARG A 174 -19.36 -10.08 -13.58
CA ARG A 174 -20.27 -10.55 -14.63
C ARG A 174 -21.47 -9.62 -14.81
N LYS A 175 -21.98 -9.03 -13.74
CA LYS A 175 -23.13 -8.12 -13.76
C LYS A 175 -22.75 -6.70 -14.20
N ASN A 176 -21.52 -6.27 -13.95
CA ASN A 176 -21.04 -4.90 -14.18
C ASN A 176 -19.98 -4.83 -15.28
N LYS A 177 -20.24 -5.42 -16.45
CA LYS A 177 -19.26 -5.48 -17.55
C LYS A 177 -18.95 -4.11 -18.18
N ASP A 178 -19.86 -3.17 -18.06
CA ASP A 178 -19.79 -1.86 -18.72
C ASP A 178 -19.00 -0.82 -17.91
N ILE A 179 -18.63 -1.13 -16.66
CA ILE A 179 -17.79 -0.23 -15.87
C ILE A 179 -16.35 -0.35 -16.37
N ASP A 180 -15.76 0.79 -16.75
CA ASP A 180 -14.34 0.83 -17.10
C ASP A 180 -13.49 0.63 -15.85
N PHE A 181 -12.85 -0.53 -15.80
CA PHE A 181 -11.88 -0.90 -14.77
C PHE A 181 -10.45 -0.79 -15.29
N SER A 182 -10.21 0.05 -16.30
CA SER A 182 -8.87 0.31 -16.80
C SER A 182 -8.03 0.99 -15.73
N TYR A 183 -6.76 0.60 -15.67
CA TYR A 183 -5.75 1.23 -14.84
C TYR A 183 -4.64 1.70 -15.79
N PRO A 184 -4.12 2.94 -15.65
CA PRO A 184 -3.11 3.43 -16.56
C PRO A 184 -1.88 2.54 -16.51
N LYS A 185 -1.29 2.28 -17.68
CA LYS A 185 0.01 1.60 -17.72
C LYS A 185 1.07 2.58 -17.23
N ILE A 186 1.77 2.21 -16.16
CA ILE A 186 2.83 3.03 -15.57
C ILE A 186 4.17 2.34 -15.82
N ASN A 187 5.04 2.95 -16.63
CA ASN A 187 6.39 2.45 -16.84
C ASN A 187 7.31 2.95 -15.71
N SER A 188 7.80 2.03 -14.87
CA SER A 188 8.58 2.38 -13.68
C SER A 188 10.04 1.95 -13.80
N LEU A 189 10.96 2.85 -13.43
CA LEU A 189 12.34 2.48 -13.13
C LEU A 189 12.41 1.98 -11.69
N ASN A 190 12.68 0.70 -11.50
CA ASN A 190 12.68 0.07 -10.18
C ASN A 190 14.10 -0.03 -9.61
N ILE A 191 14.34 0.62 -8.48
CA ILE A 191 15.62 0.62 -7.75
C ILE A 191 15.41 -0.08 -6.41
N GLN A 192 16.15 -1.17 -6.18
CA GLN A 192 16.12 -1.89 -4.91
C GLN A 192 17.34 -1.56 -4.05
N VAL A 193 17.12 -1.10 -2.82
CA VAL A 193 18.22 -0.93 -1.85
C VAL A 193 18.47 -2.25 -1.12
N VAL A 194 19.69 -2.78 -1.27
CA VAL A 194 20.08 -4.07 -0.72
C VAL A 194 21.16 -3.89 0.36
N PHE A 195 20.92 -4.49 1.52
CA PHE A 195 21.90 -4.66 2.59
C PHE A 195 22.08 -6.13 2.89
N ASP A 196 23.27 -6.53 3.33
CA ASP A 196 23.49 -7.87 3.86
C ASP A 196 22.60 -8.11 5.09
N ARG A 197 22.28 -9.38 5.33
CA ARG A 197 21.32 -9.79 6.37
C ARG A 197 21.75 -9.35 7.77
N ASN A 198 23.05 -9.39 8.06
CA ASN A 198 23.57 -9.12 9.41
C ASN A 198 23.55 -7.61 9.69
N SER A 199 24.01 -6.78 8.75
CA SER A 199 23.93 -5.33 8.87
C SER A 199 22.49 -4.86 8.97
N ARG A 200 21.58 -5.44 8.18
CA ARG A 200 20.15 -5.12 8.26
C ARG A 200 19.56 -5.44 9.63
N ARG A 201 19.85 -6.62 10.20
CA ARG A 201 19.41 -6.99 11.55
C ARG A 201 19.91 -6.00 12.59
N LYS A 202 21.20 -5.65 12.57
CA LYS A 202 21.78 -4.65 13.48
C LYS A 202 21.08 -3.31 13.38
N ARG A 203 20.81 -2.83 12.15
CA ARG A 203 20.10 -1.56 11.90
C ARG A 203 18.65 -1.60 12.41
N ILE A 204 17.92 -2.69 12.18
CA ILE A 204 16.56 -2.88 12.69
C ILE A 204 16.57 -2.84 14.23
N THR A 205 17.47 -3.59 14.88
CA THR A 205 17.57 -3.61 16.34
C THR A 205 17.91 -2.23 16.91
N LYS A 206 18.85 -1.52 16.29
CA LYS A 206 19.22 -0.16 16.70
C LYS A 206 18.02 0.79 16.62
N ARG A 207 17.35 0.85 15.46
CA ARG A 207 16.17 1.70 15.26
C ARG A 207 15.02 1.37 16.21
N LEU A 208 14.78 0.09 16.50
CA LEU A 208 13.74 -0.29 17.46
C LEU A 208 14.04 0.25 18.86
N LYS A 209 15.29 0.14 19.32
CA LYS A 209 15.70 0.70 20.63
C LYS A 209 15.55 2.21 20.66
N GLU A 210 15.98 2.91 19.59
CA GLU A 210 15.82 4.36 19.46
C GLU A 210 14.35 4.77 19.54
N ARG A 211 13.45 4.07 18.83
CA ARG A 211 12.00 4.33 18.89
C ARG A 211 11.43 4.15 20.28
N MET A 212 11.79 3.07 20.97
CA MET A 212 11.35 2.83 22.35
C MET A 212 11.82 3.95 23.29
N GLN A 213 13.06 4.43 23.12
CA GLN A 213 13.59 5.54 23.92
C GLN A 213 12.95 6.89 23.58
N ASN A 214 12.48 7.07 22.34
CA ASN A 214 11.90 8.31 21.85
C ASN A 214 10.37 8.39 22.03
N GLY A 215 9.77 7.52 22.84
CA GLY A 215 8.36 7.66 23.18
C GLY A 215 7.40 6.72 22.42
N MET A 216 7.89 5.64 21.82
CA MET A 216 7.04 4.70 21.07
C MET A 216 5.95 4.05 21.95
N THR A 217 6.24 3.77 23.22
CA THR A 217 5.26 3.18 24.14
C THR A 217 4.16 4.19 24.44
N GLU A 218 4.57 5.41 24.72
CA GLU A 218 3.72 6.56 25.04
C GLU A 218 2.86 6.97 23.83
N GLU A 219 3.36 6.80 22.61
CA GLU A 219 2.56 6.92 21.39
C GLU A 219 1.41 5.92 21.36
N VAL A 220 1.69 4.66 21.65
CA VAL A 220 0.66 3.61 21.69
C VAL A 220 -0.35 3.86 22.81
N GLU A 221 0.11 4.27 24.00
CA GLU A 221 -0.75 4.64 25.12
C GLU A 221 -1.71 5.77 24.75
N ARG A 222 -1.20 6.86 24.15
CA ARG A 222 -2.03 7.99 23.68
C ARG A 222 -3.07 7.58 22.65
N LEU A 223 -2.75 6.64 21.75
CA LEU A 223 -3.71 6.14 20.76
C LEU A 223 -4.86 5.37 21.44
N ILE A 224 -4.52 4.53 22.43
CA ILE A 224 -5.50 3.76 23.20
C ILE A 224 -6.39 4.71 24.03
N GLU A 225 -5.80 5.71 24.69
CA GLU A 225 -6.53 6.72 25.46
C GLU A 225 -7.51 7.53 24.61
N ARG A 226 -7.17 7.77 23.33
CA ARG A 226 -8.04 8.43 22.35
C ARG A 226 -9.14 7.52 21.79
N GLY A 227 -9.23 6.28 22.24
CA GLY A 227 -10.28 5.34 21.88
C GLY A 227 -9.94 4.42 20.70
N VAL A 228 -8.68 4.40 20.23
CA VAL A 228 -8.26 3.43 19.19
C VAL A 228 -8.21 2.03 19.82
N PRO A 229 -8.99 1.04 19.33
CA PRO A 229 -9.00 -0.28 19.93
C PRO A 229 -7.62 -0.94 19.83
N ALA A 230 -7.07 -1.42 20.94
CA ALA A 230 -5.74 -2.04 20.98
C ALA A 230 -5.58 -3.21 19.96
N GLU A 231 -6.66 -3.95 19.70
CA GLU A 231 -6.64 -5.03 18.70
C GLU A 231 -6.41 -4.53 17.27
N THR A 232 -6.77 -3.29 16.96
CA THR A 232 -6.50 -2.67 15.65
C THR A 232 -5.07 -2.13 15.52
N LEU A 233 -4.30 -2.12 16.61
CA LEU A 233 -2.88 -1.75 16.62
C LEU A 233 -1.95 -2.96 16.53
N LYS A 234 -2.49 -4.18 16.67
CA LYS A 234 -1.75 -5.44 16.51
C LYS A 234 -1.78 -5.88 15.05
N TYR A 235 -0.60 -6.12 14.48
CA TYR A 235 -0.43 -6.47 13.07
C TYR A 235 0.64 -7.51 12.81
#